data_AF-A2DKL9-F1
#
_entry.id   AF-A2DKL9-F1
#
_cell.length_a   1.000
_cell.length_b   1.000
_cell.length_c   1.000
_cell.angle_alpha   90.00
_cell.angle_beta   90.00
_cell.angle_gamma   90.00
#
_symmetry.space_group_name_H-M   'P 1'
#
loop_
_entity.id
_entity.type
_entity.pdbx_description
1 polymer ?
#
loop_
_entity_poly.entity_id
_entity_poly.type
_entity_poly.pdbx_seq_one_letter_code
_entity_poly.pdbx_strand_id
1 'polypeptide(L)'
;MSDYDINEDKYSKFQRVCSDCNNLYISLYQLKTENEKELHSIYEKIKTILIDSKKYSPQNIICDILNIIPYKNRYIKSYLELAKFISDDYQVNEVKNIPNISNFMFYNDYGIKLCKSQDFKKMDKKISKF
;
A
#
# COMPACT_ATOMS: atom_id res chain seq x y z
N MET A 1 14.13 47.00 -10.37
CA MET A 1 14.50 45.88 -9.48
C MET A 1 13.20 45.14 -9.21
N SER A 2 13.08 43.91 -9.70
CA SER A 2 11.81 43.20 -9.75
C SER A 2 11.66 42.31 -8.51
N ASP A 3 10.67 42.64 -7.67
CA ASP A 3 10.20 41.87 -6.51
C ASP A 3 9.55 40.55 -6.93
N TYR A 4 10.35 39.62 -7.45
CA TYR A 4 9.94 38.25 -7.76
C TYR A 4 10.66 37.26 -6.84
N ASP A 5 10.46 37.38 -5.53
CA ASP A 5 10.73 36.29 -4.56
C ASP A 5 9.56 35.28 -4.57
N ILE A 6 9.10 34.92 -5.77
CA ILE A 6 8.00 33.98 -5.96
C ILE A 6 8.54 32.57 -5.71
N ASN A 7 8.25 32.04 -4.51
CA ASN A 7 7.70 30.69 -4.37
C ASN A 7 8.64 29.51 -4.77
N GLU A 8 9.94 29.74 -4.93
CA GLU A 8 10.93 28.72 -5.33
C GLU A 8 11.10 27.63 -4.25
N ASP A 9 11.03 28.01 -2.97
CA ASP A 9 11.15 27.10 -1.83
C ASP A 9 9.92 26.17 -1.66
N LYS A 10 8.71 26.68 -1.97
CA LYS A 10 7.48 25.87 -1.92
C LYS A 10 7.41 24.88 -3.09
N TYR A 11 7.78 25.33 -4.28
CA TYR A 11 7.79 24.48 -5.48
C TYR A 11 8.82 23.36 -5.37
N SER A 12 10.05 23.70 -4.97
CA SER A 12 11.13 22.72 -4.75
C SER A 12 10.78 21.72 -3.63
N LYS A 13 10.16 22.17 -2.53
CA LYS A 13 9.67 21.28 -1.47
C LYS A 13 8.58 20.32 -1.96
N PHE A 14 7.60 20.80 -2.72
CA PHE A 14 6.58 19.93 -3.32
C PHE A 14 7.18 18.90 -4.26
N GLN A 15 8.13 19.32 -5.11
CA GLN A 15 8.83 18.46 -6.06
C GLN A 15 9.59 17.33 -5.36
N ARG A 16 10.32 17.64 -4.27
CA ARG A 16 11.01 16.62 -3.46
C ARG A 16 10.05 15.58 -2.93
N VAL A 17 8.96 15.99 -2.26
CA VAL A 17 7.99 15.03 -1.70
C VAL A 17 7.34 14.19 -2.80
N CYS A 18 7.05 14.76 -3.97
CA CYS A 18 6.54 13.97 -5.11
C CYS A 18 7.56 12.96 -5.62
N SER A 19 8.84 13.35 -5.70
CA SER A 19 9.93 12.44 -6.06
C SER A 19 10.07 11.30 -5.04
N ASP A 20 9.96 11.60 -3.74
CA ASP A 20 10.06 10.61 -2.67
C ASP A 20 8.90 9.60 -2.72
N CYS A 21 7.68 10.06 -3.00
CA CYS A 21 6.53 9.18 -3.21
C CYS A 21 6.78 8.21 -4.38
N ASN A 22 7.26 8.72 -5.52
CA ASN A 22 7.56 7.87 -6.68
C ASN A 22 8.67 6.85 -6.36
N ASN A 23 9.75 7.28 -5.70
CA ASN A 23 10.84 6.41 -5.29
C ASN A 23 10.39 5.31 -4.32
N LEU A 24 9.47 5.63 -3.42
CA LEU A 24 8.85 4.65 -2.52
C LEU A 24 8.07 3.60 -3.30
N TYR A 25 7.19 3.98 -4.22
CA TYR A 25 6.43 3.02 -5.04
C TYR A 25 7.35 2.18 -5.93
N ILE A 26 8.38 2.76 -6.55
CA ILE A 26 9.40 2.00 -7.29
C ILE A 26 10.03 0.93 -6.37
N SER A 27 10.37 1.31 -5.14
CA SER A 27 10.95 0.39 -4.16
C SER A 27 9.97 -0.72 -3.75
N LEU A 28 8.68 -0.40 -3.59
CA LEU A 28 7.63 -1.40 -3.31
C LEU A 28 7.49 -2.40 -4.45
N TYR A 29 7.49 -1.96 -5.71
CA TYR A 29 7.44 -2.87 -6.87
C TYR A 29 8.71 -3.72 -7.06
N GLN A 30 9.83 -3.28 -6.49
CA GLN A 30 11.12 -3.97 -6.51
C GLN A 30 11.40 -4.76 -5.23
N LEU A 31 10.44 -4.82 -4.30
CA LEU A 31 10.59 -5.49 -3.02
C LEU A 31 10.94 -6.98 -3.21
N LYS A 32 12.00 -7.40 -2.51
CA LYS A 32 12.56 -8.76 -2.59
C LYS A 32 12.85 -9.38 -1.23
N THR A 33 12.18 -8.89 -0.19
CA THR A 33 12.42 -9.29 1.19
C THR A 33 11.16 -9.80 1.85
N GLU A 34 11.32 -10.82 2.68
CA GLU A 34 10.31 -11.34 3.61
C GLU A 34 10.77 -11.17 5.06
N ASN A 35 11.87 -10.42 5.28
CA ASN A 35 12.40 -10.19 6.61
C ASN A 35 11.54 -9.13 7.32
N GLU A 36 10.89 -9.53 8.40
CA GLU A 36 10.00 -8.69 9.21
C GLU A 36 10.65 -7.34 9.60
N LYS A 37 11.94 -7.33 9.95
CA LYS A 37 12.65 -6.08 10.31
C LYS A 37 12.78 -5.13 9.13
N GLU A 38 13.05 -5.67 7.95
CA GLU A 38 13.15 -4.86 6.72
C GLU A 38 11.77 -4.37 6.30
N LEU A 39 10.74 -5.22 6.42
CA LEU A 39 9.35 -4.84 6.16
C LEU A 39 8.89 -3.72 7.11
N HIS A 40 9.22 -3.81 8.39
CA HIS A 40 8.93 -2.74 9.34
C HIS A 40 9.64 -1.43 8.96
N SER A 41 10.90 -1.48 8.50
CA SER A 41 11.59 -0.28 8.00
C SER A 41 10.90 0.33 6.77
N ILE A 42 10.38 -0.51 5.87
CA ILE A 42 9.60 -0.06 4.70
C ILE A 42 8.27 0.55 5.14
N TYR A 43 7.60 -0.05 6.11
CA TYR A 43 6.37 0.47 6.72
C TYR A 43 6.58 1.88 7.31
N GLU A 44 7.65 2.09 8.09
CA GLU A 44 7.97 3.40 8.66
C GLU A 44 8.22 4.46 7.56
N LYS A 45 8.84 4.07 6.44
CA LYS A 45 9.00 4.96 5.28
C LYS A 45 7.66 5.31 4.63
N ILE A 46 6.77 4.34 4.48
CA ILE A 46 5.40 4.56 3.95
C ILE A 46 4.67 5.57 4.82
N LYS A 47 4.70 5.36 6.15
CA LYS A 47 4.08 6.24 7.14
C LYS A 47 4.60 7.68 7.03
N THR A 48 5.92 7.84 7.06
CA THR A 48 6.56 9.16 7.00
C THR A 48 6.30 9.88 5.67
N ILE A 49 6.42 9.18 4.54
CA ILE A 49 6.36 9.79 3.20
C ILE A 49 4.92 10.04 2.76
N LEU A 50 3.98 9.12 3.03
CA LEU A 50 2.62 9.18 2.48
C LEU A 50 1.57 9.66 3.49
N ILE A 51 1.67 9.24 4.75
CA ILE A 51 0.65 9.52 5.77
C ILE A 51 0.97 10.82 6.49
N ASP A 52 2.18 10.98 7.03
CA ASP A 52 2.58 12.18 7.77
C ASP A 52 2.65 13.42 6.87
N SER A 53 2.92 13.22 5.57
CA SER A 53 2.83 14.28 4.56
C SER A 53 1.39 14.67 4.18
N LYS A 54 0.38 13.99 4.76
CA LYS A 54 -1.07 14.17 4.51
C LYS A 54 -1.47 14.04 3.03
N LYS A 55 -0.68 13.33 2.22
CA LYS A 55 -0.93 13.17 0.78
C LYS A 55 -1.90 12.03 0.49
N TYR A 56 -1.81 10.92 1.23
CA TYR A 56 -2.60 9.73 0.95
C TYR A 56 -3.31 9.23 2.22
N SER A 57 -4.55 8.77 2.05
CA SER A 57 -5.27 8.12 3.13
C SER A 57 -4.76 6.69 3.33
N PRO A 58 -4.74 6.17 4.58
CA PRO A 58 -4.34 4.78 4.86
C PRO A 58 -5.10 3.76 4.00
N GLN A 59 -6.39 4.01 3.72
CA GLN A 59 -7.20 3.15 2.85
C GLN A 59 -6.64 3.06 1.43
N ASN A 60 -6.22 4.18 0.84
CA ASN A 60 -5.70 4.20 -0.52
C ASN A 60 -4.35 3.49 -0.60
N ILE A 61 -3.50 3.66 0.42
CA ILE A 61 -2.18 2.98 0.48
C ILE A 61 -2.37 1.46 0.57
N ILE A 62 -3.28 0.98 1.43
CA ILE A 62 -3.62 -0.45 1.50
C ILE A 62 -4.12 -0.96 0.14
N CYS A 63 -5.00 -0.20 -0.51
CA CYS A 63 -5.49 -0.56 -1.84
C CYS A 63 -4.34 -0.71 -2.84
N ASP A 64 -3.40 0.24 -2.87
CA ASP A 64 -2.28 0.22 -3.80
C ASP A 64 -1.33 -0.95 -3.54
N ILE A 65 -1.00 -1.22 -2.27
CA ILE A 65 -0.14 -2.35 -1.90
C ILE A 65 -0.79 -3.68 -2.32
N LEU A 66 -2.08 -3.85 -2.04
CA LEU A 66 -2.81 -5.06 -2.43
C LEU A 66 -3.01 -5.18 -3.94
N ASN A 67 -3.00 -4.07 -4.68
CA ASN A 67 -3.02 -4.05 -6.15
C ASN A 67 -1.69 -4.55 -6.77
N ILE A 68 -0.58 -4.59 -6.03
CA ILE A 68 0.70 -5.11 -6.53
C ILE A 68 0.70 -6.64 -6.59
N ILE A 69 -0.01 -7.29 -5.66
CA ILE A 69 -0.01 -8.75 -5.47
C ILE A 69 -0.22 -9.53 -6.78
N PRO A 70 -1.24 -9.24 -7.62
CA PRO A 70 -1.49 -9.99 -8.85
C PRO A 70 -0.32 -9.99 -9.85
N TYR A 71 0.61 -9.04 -9.74
CA TYR A 71 1.73 -8.86 -10.65
C TYR A 71 3.08 -9.34 -10.06
N LYS A 72 3.17 -9.46 -8.73
CA LYS A 72 4.43 -9.76 -8.00
C LYS A 72 4.24 -10.90 -6.99
N ASN A 73 3.86 -12.06 -7.50
CA ASN A 73 3.46 -13.23 -6.71
C ASN A 73 4.57 -13.84 -5.81
N ARG A 74 5.85 -13.49 -6.00
CA ARG A 74 6.94 -14.11 -5.22
C ARG A 74 6.95 -13.66 -3.76
N TYR A 75 6.53 -12.42 -3.48
CA TYR A 75 6.64 -11.80 -2.15
C TYR A 75 5.27 -11.40 -1.60
N ILE A 76 4.24 -12.21 -1.86
CA ILE A 76 2.85 -11.92 -1.47
C ILE A 76 2.74 -11.68 0.04
N LYS A 77 3.38 -12.53 0.85
CA LYS A 77 3.37 -12.41 2.32
C LYS A 77 3.82 -11.04 2.78
N SER A 78 4.90 -10.52 2.20
CA SER A 78 5.44 -9.20 2.50
C SER A 78 4.43 -8.07 2.24
N TYR A 79 3.71 -8.13 1.12
CA TYR A 79 2.68 -7.13 0.81
C TYR A 79 1.46 -7.24 1.73
N LEU A 80 1.08 -8.47 2.11
CA LEU A 80 0.00 -8.71 3.06
C LEU A 80 0.37 -8.20 4.46
N GLU A 81 1.60 -8.42 4.92
CA GLU A 81 2.10 -7.89 6.19
C GLU A 81 2.16 -6.37 6.20
N LEU A 82 2.65 -5.74 5.13
CA LEU A 82 2.65 -4.28 5.01
C LEU A 82 1.22 -3.71 5.07
N ALA A 83 0.27 -4.33 4.38
CA ALA A 83 -1.13 -3.93 4.45
C ALA A 83 -1.71 -4.11 5.86
N LYS A 84 -1.30 -5.17 6.57
CA LYS A 84 -1.70 -5.43 7.95
C LYS A 84 -1.16 -4.38 8.91
N PHE A 85 0.11 -4.02 8.84
CA PHE A 85 0.69 -2.98 9.70
C PHE A 85 -0.09 -1.66 9.58
N ILE A 86 -0.44 -1.24 8.36
CA ILE A 86 -1.25 -0.04 8.14
C ILE A 86 -2.68 -0.21 8.66
N SER A 87 -3.27 -1.39 8.43
CA SER A 87 -4.63 -1.69 8.90
C SER A 87 -4.74 -1.64 10.42
N ASP A 88 -3.75 -2.18 11.13
CA ASP A 88 -3.71 -2.26 12.59
C ASP A 88 -3.44 -0.89 13.21
N ASP A 89 -2.45 -0.14 12.71
CA ASP A 89 -2.08 1.18 13.23
C ASP A 89 -3.18 2.24 13.01
N TYR A 90 -3.84 2.20 11.86
CA TYR A 90 -4.84 3.21 11.48
C TYR A 90 -6.29 2.71 11.59
N GLN A 91 -6.49 1.49 12.13
CA GLN A 91 -7.80 0.86 12.33
C GLN A 91 -8.69 0.91 11.07
N VAL A 92 -8.11 0.55 9.93
CA VAL A 92 -8.81 0.61 8.64
C VAL A 92 -9.76 -0.57 8.50
N ASN A 93 -11.06 -0.30 8.62
CA ASN A 93 -12.09 -1.33 8.57
C ASN A 93 -12.66 -1.60 7.17
N GLU A 94 -12.45 -0.69 6.21
CA GLU A 94 -13.00 -0.83 4.86
C GLU A 94 -12.09 -0.18 3.82
N VAL A 95 -11.81 -0.92 2.75
CA VAL A 95 -11.05 -0.47 1.59
C VAL A 95 -11.79 -0.88 0.32
N LYS A 96 -11.95 0.08 -0.59
CA LYS A 96 -12.63 -0.11 -1.88
C LYS A 96 -11.61 -0.43 -2.98
N ASN A 97 -12.06 -1.05 -4.07
CA ASN A 97 -11.26 -1.32 -5.27
C ASN A 97 -10.05 -2.25 -5.09
N ILE A 98 -10.06 -3.11 -4.07
CA ILE A 98 -9.03 -4.14 -3.90
C ILE A 98 -9.26 -5.29 -4.91
N PRO A 99 -8.21 -5.89 -5.49
CA PRO A 99 -8.36 -7.09 -6.30
C PRO A 99 -8.95 -8.22 -5.47
N ASN A 100 -9.90 -8.96 -6.05
CA ASN A 100 -10.56 -10.06 -5.36
C ASN A 100 -9.55 -11.06 -4.75
N ILE A 101 -8.46 -11.36 -5.49
CA ILE A 101 -7.43 -12.34 -5.07
C ILE A 101 -6.71 -11.84 -3.82
N SER A 102 -6.27 -10.59 -3.83
CA SER A 102 -5.56 -9.99 -2.71
C SER A 102 -6.43 -9.91 -1.45
N ASN A 103 -7.71 -9.52 -1.59
CA ASN A 103 -8.64 -9.47 -0.47
C ASN A 103 -8.95 -10.87 0.09
N PHE A 104 -9.05 -11.89 -0.77
CA PHE A 104 -9.22 -13.28 -0.34
C PHE A 104 -7.99 -13.79 0.43
N MET A 105 -6.78 -13.54 -0.08
CA MET A 105 -5.53 -13.92 0.60
C MET A 105 -5.40 -13.22 1.95
N PHE A 106 -5.69 -11.92 2.03
CA PHE A 106 -5.67 -11.18 3.28
C PHE A 106 -6.67 -11.71 4.31
N TYR A 107 -7.89 -12.03 3.86
CA TYR A 107 -8.91 -12.65 4.72
C TYR A 107 -8.49 -14.05 5.18
N ASN A 108 -7.88 -14.86 4.32
CA ASN A 108 -7.44 -16.20 4.68
C ASN A 108 -6.33 -16.17 5.75
N ASP A 109 -5.39 -15.25 5.64
CA ASP A 109 -4.22 -15.20 6.52
C ASP A 109 -4.51 -14.49 7.85
N TYR A 110 -5.40 -13.49 7.86
CA TYR A 110 -5.66 -12.66 9.05
C TYR A 110 -7.11 -12.65 9.54
N GLY A 111 -8.05 -13.23 8.79
CA GLY A 111 -9.47 -13.25 9.15
C GLY A 111 -10.20 -11.89 9.00
N ILE A 112 -9.52 -10.89 8.43
CA ILE A 112 -10.05 -9.52 8.29
C ILE A 112 -10.64 -9.33 6.90
N LYS A 113 -11.91 -8.90 6.83
CA LYS A 113 -12.58 -8.59 5.56
C LYS A 113 -12.48 -7.10 5.24
N LEU A 114 -11.52 -6.71 4.42
CA LEU A 114 -11.30 -5.31 4.02
C LEU A 114 -12.32 -4.79 3.00
N CYS A 115 -12.77 -5.64 2.06
CA CYS A 115 -13.76 -5.24 1.06
C CYS A 115 -15.09 -6.00 1.27
N LYS A 116 -16.15 -5.28 1.64
CA LYS A 116 -17.48 -5.85 1.95
C LYS A 116 -18.20 -6.39 0.71
N SER A 117 -18.00 -5.76 -0.45
CA SER A 117 -18.73 -6.08 -1.69
C SER A 117 -18.27 -7.37 -2.39
N GLN A 118 -17.20 -8.00 -1.91
CA GLN A 118 -16.65 -9.20 -2.54
C GLN A 118 -17.24 -10.47 -1.91
N ASP A 119 -17.88 -11.27 -2.76
CA ASP A 119 -18.37 -12.61 -2.44
C ASP A 119 -17.23 -13.63 -2.59
N PHE A 120 -16.57 -13.98 -1.50
CA PHE A 120 -15.49 -14.98 -1.50
C PHE A 120 -15.94 -16.37 -2.00
N LYS A 121 -17.23 -16.71 -1.84
CA LYS A 121 -17.84 -17.95 -2.36
C LYS A 121 -17.68 -18.14 -3.87
N LYS A 122 -17.51 -17.05 -4.64
CA LYS A 122 -17.29 -17.11 -6.09
C LYS A 122 -15.83 -17.40 -6.45
N MET A 123 -14.89 -17.18 -5.52
CA MET A 123 -13.46 -17.37 -5.75
C MET A 123 -13.00 -18.81 -5.53
N ASP A 124 -13.52 -19.50 -4.52
CA ASP A 124 -13.20 -20.92 -4.28
C ASP A 124 -13.47 -21.79 -5.51
N LYS A 125 -14.59 -21.54 -6.21
CA LYS A 125 -14.96 -22.25 -7.45
C LYS A 125 -14.01 -22.02 -8.63
N LYS A 126 -13.22 -20.94 -8.62
CA LYS A 126 -12.21 -20.65 -9.66
C LYS A 126 -10.86 -21.28 -9.33
N ILE A 127 -10.50 -21.38 -8.06
CA ILE A 127 -9.25 -21.98 -7.62
C ILE A 127 -9.33 -23.51 -7.69
N SER A 128 -10.48 -24.10 -7.36
CA SER A 128 -10.70 -25.56 -7.44
C SER A 128 -10.78 -26.14 -8.86
N LYS A 129 -10.47 -25.34 -9.88
CA LYS A 129 -10.54 -25.71 -11.30
C LYS A 129 -9.17 -25.78 -11.98
N PHE A 130 -8.11 -25.65 -11.19
CA PHE A 130 -6.72 -25.87 -11.52
C PHE A 130 -6.16 -26.94 -10.57
#